data_AF-A0AA42U7S5-F1
#
_entry.id   AF-A0AA42U7S5-F1
#
_cell.length_a   1.000
_cell.length_b   1.000
_cell.length_c   1.000
_cell.angle_alpha   90.00
_cell.angle_beta   90.00
_cell.angle_gamma   90.00
#
_symmetry.space_group_name_H-M   'P 1'
#
loop_
_entity.id
_entity.type
_entity.pdbx_description
1 polymer ?
#
loop_
_entity_poly.entity_id
_entity_poly.type
_entity_poly.pdbx_seq_one_letter_code
_entity_poly.pdbx_strand_id
1 'polypeptide(L)'
;MTEYLHSIAEGSTSTYPSLKPEDIGNIPFLYPSEEKLKNFHDLVGSYWNKIHNNHKKIQTLETLRDTLLPKLMSGEVRVQYGEEKLESVA
;
A
#
# COMPACT_ATOMS: atom_id res chain seq x y z
N MET A 1 -15.76 1.99 -18.70
CA MET A 1 -15.51 0.61 -18.18
C MET A 1 -16.52 0.22 -17.13
N THR A 2 -16.67 1.00 -16.05
CA THR A 2 -17.62 0.69 -14.96
C THR A 2 -19.07 0.55 -15.43
N GLU A 3 -19.56 1.49 -16.26
CA GLU A 3 -20.92 1.41 -16.84
C GLU A 3 -21.11 0.21 -17.78
N TYR A 4 -20.07 -0.14 -18.54
CA TYR A 4 -20.07 -1.29 -19.44
C TYR A 4 -20.19 -2.60 -18.65
N LEU A 5 -19.42 -2.76 -17.57
CA LEU A 5 -19.49 -3.93 -16.70
C LEU A 5 -20.79 -4.00 -15.92
N HIS A 6 -21.35 -2.85 -15.53
CA HIS A 6 -22.65 -2.78 -14.90
C HIS A 6 -23.76 -3.28 -15.83
N SER A 7 -23.75 -2.85 -17.09
CA SER A 7 -24.71 -3.31 -18.10
C SER A 7 -24.62 -4.82 -18.37
N ILE A 8 -23.40 -5.39 -18.43
CA ILE A 8 -23.21 -6.85 -18.56
C ILE A 8 -23.79 -7.58 -17.34
N ALA A 9 -23.51 -7.07 -16.13
CA ALA A 9 -23.99 -7.67 -14.90
C ALA A 9 -25.53 -7.67 -14.83
N GLU A 10 -26.18 -6.57 -15.18
CA GLU A 10 -27.65 -6.46 -15.22
C GLU A 10 -28.30 -7.34 -16.28
N GLY A 11 -27.62 -7.55 -17.41
CA GLY A 11 -28.08 -8.44 -18.49
C GLY A 11 -27.91 -9.95 -18.21
N SER A 12 -27.32 -10.31 -17.06
CA SER A 12 -27.13 -11.71 -16.68
C SER A 12 -28.46 -12.40 -16.35
N THR A 13 -28.59 -13.69 -16.69
CA THR A 13 -29.82 -14.47 -16.46
C THR A 13 -30.00 -14.92 -15.00
N SER A 14 -29.19 -14.41 -14.07
CA SER A 14 -29.27 -14.74 -12.65
C SER A 14 -30.19 -13.79 -11.90
N THR A 15 -30.66 -14.22 -10.72
CA THR A 15 -31.53 -13.43 -9.83
C THR A 15 -30.87 -12.14 -9.31
N TYR A 16 -29.55 -12.03 -9.42
CA TYR A 16 -28.76 -10.87 -9.04
C TYR A 16 -27.82 -10.49 -10.19
N PRO A 17 -27.47 -9.21 -10.37
CA PRO A 17 -26.46 -8.81 -11.32
C PRO A 17 -25.16 -9.58 -11.08
N SER A 18 -24.65 -10.28 -12.08
CA SER A 18 -23.46 -11.13 -11.93
C SER A 18 -22.51 -10.99 -13.12
N LEU A 19 -21.22 -11.07 -12.83
CA LEU A 19 -20.15 -11.10 -13.83
C LEU A 19 -19.52 -12.49 -13.84
N LYS A 20 -19.38 -13.06 -15.03
CA LYS A 20 -18.64 -14.29 -15.27
C LYS A 20 -17.16 -13.97 -15.54
N PRO A 21 -16.24 -14.93 -15.34
CA PRO A 21 -14.83 -14.75 -15.70
C PRO A 21 -14.64 -14.36 -17.17
N GLU A 22 -15.47 -14.90 -18.07
CA GLU A 22 -15.49 -14.59 -19.50
C GLU A 22 -15.84 -13.12 -19.79
N ASP A 23 -16.74 -12.54 -18.99
CA ASP A 23 -17.14 -11.13 -19.12
C ASP A 23 -15.97 -10.18 -18.83
N ILE A 24 -15.08 -10.58 -17.93
CA ILE A 24 -13.85 -9.83 -17.59
C ILE A 24 -12.74 -10.11 -18.60
N GLY A 25 -12.58 -11.38 -19.00
CA GLY A 25 -11.53 -11.80 -19.93
C GLY A 25 -11.68 -11.21 -21.34
N ASN A 26 -12.91 -10.92 -21.75
CA ASN A 26 -13.21 -10.38 -23.08
C ASN A 26 -13.29 -8.84 -23.12
N ILE A 27 -12.98 -8.16 -22.02
CA ILE A 27 -12.98 -6.69 -21.99
C ILE A 27 -11.95 -6.17 -23.00
N PRO A 28 -12.37 -5.38 -24.02
CA PRO A 28 -11.42 -4.77 -24.93
C PRO A 28 -10.61 -3.71 -24.18
N PHE A 29 -9.30 -3.79 -24.28
CA PHE A 29 -8.39 -2.79 -23.73
C PHE A 29 -7.20 -2.55 -24.66
N LEU A 30 -6.62 -1.36 -24.55
CA LEU A 30 -5.41 -1.03 -25.28
C LEU A 30 -4.23 -1.71 -24.59
N TYR A 31 -3.60 -2.64 -25.29
CA TYR A 31 -2.37 -3.27 -24.84
C TYR A 31 -1.16 -2.51 -25.41
N PRO A 32 -0.41 -1.73 -24.59
CA PRO A 32 0.78 -1.04 -25.06
C PRO A 32 1.90 -2.03 -25.41
N SER A 33 2.87 -1.59 -26.22
CA SER A 33 4.06 -2.41 -26.52
C SER A 33 4.87 -2.69 -25.25
N GLU A 34 5.59 -3.82 -25.24
CA GLU A 34 6.46 -4.20 -24.13
C GLU A 34 7.48 -3.11 -23.78
N GLU A 35 8.01 -2.41 -24.79
CA GLU A 35 8.92 -1.29 -24.60
C GLU A 35 8.28 -0.14 -23.79
N LYS A 36 7.04 0.23 -24.10
CA LYS A 36 6.32 1.28 -23.36
C LYS A 36 6.03 0.85 -21.93
N LEU A 37 5.69 -0.42 -21.72
CA LEU A 37 5.49 -0.98 -20.38
C LEU A 37 6.78 -0.94 -19.56
N LYS A 38 7.91 -1.33 -20.16
CA LYS A 38 9.22 -1.29 -19.51
C LYS A 38 9.61 0.14 -19.16
N ASN A 39 9.49 1.08 -20.10
CA ASN A 39 9.83 2.48 -19.85
C ASN A 39 8.96 3.10 -18.75
N PHE A 40 7.66 2.77 -18.72
CA PHE A 40 6.78 3.19 -17.64
C PHE A 40 7.23 2.59 -16.31
N HIS A 41 7.49 1.29 -16.26
CA HIS A 41 7.95 0.61 -15.05
C HIS A 41 9.27 1.18 -14.52
N ASP A 42 10.24 1.42 -15.40
CA ASP A 42 11.54 1.99 -15.04
C ASP A 42 11.38 3.41 -14.45
N LEU A 43 10.42 4.19 -14.96
CA LEU A 43 10.09 5.51 -14.44
C LEU A 43 9.39 5.46 -13.08
N VAL A 44 8.36 4.61 -12.92
CA VAL A 44 7.48 4.65 -11.74
C VAL A 44 7.84 3.65 -10.63
N GLY A 45 8.63 2.62 -10.94
CA GLY A 45 8.90 1.49 -10.05
C GLY A 45 9.58 1.90 -8.75
N SER A 46 10.49 2.86 -8.81
CA SER A 46 11.17 3.41 -7.61
C SER A 46 10.18 4.08 -6.65
N TYR A 47 9.19 4.81 -7.17
CA TYR A 47 8.15 5.46 -6.38
C TYR A 47 7.23 4.43 -5.73
N TRP A 48 6.83 3.39 -6.46
CA TRP A 48 6.05 2.29 -5.89
C TRP A 48 6.78 1.59 -4.75
N ASN A 49 8.07 1.30 -4.92
CA ASN A 49 8.90 0.72 -3.87
C ASN A 49 8.99 1.63 -2.64
N LYS A 50 9.13 2.94 -2.84
CA LYS A 50 9.14 3.92 -1.75
C LYS A 50 7.80 3.94 -1.00
N ILE A 51 6.68 3.96 -1.71
CA ILE A 51 5.33 3.93 -1.13
C ILE A 51 5.15 2.66 -0.30
N HIS A 52 5.52 1.50 -0.83
CA HIS A 52 5.43 0.23 -0.13
C HIS A 52 6.27 0.20 1.15
N ASN A 53 7.52 0.65 1.06
CA ASN A 53 8.43 0.69 2.20
C ASN A 53 7.95 1.67 3.28
N ASN A 54 7.37 2.81 2.88
CA ASN A 54 6.80 3.76 3.83
C ASN A 54 5.60 3.16 4.56
N HIS A 55 4.69 2.48 3.87
CA HIS A 55 3.57 1.79 4.52
C HIS A 55 4.05 0.75 5.53
N LYS A 56 5.05 -0.07 5.18
CA LYS A 56 5.65 -1.03 6.11
C LYS A 56 6.25 -0.36 7.35
N LYS A 57 6.96 0.75 7.16
CA LYS A 57 7.54 1.53 8.27
C LYS A 57 6.46 2.11 9.17
N ILE A 58 5.40 2.68 8.60
CA ILE A 58 4.26 3.20 9.35
C ILE A 58 3.64 2.08 10.19
N GLN A 59 3.32 0.93 9.59
CA GLN A 59 2.74 -0.21 10.30
C GLN A 59 3.65 -0.70 11.44
N THR A 60 4.97 -0.73 11.21
CA THR A 60 5.95 -1.10 12.24
C THR A 60 5.97 -0.09 13.39
N LEU A 61 5.99 1.21 13.08
CA LEU A 61 5.99 2.29 14.07
C LEU A 61 4.69 2.33 14.88
N GLU A 62 3.54 2.12 14.23
CA GLU A 62 2.24 2.01 14.88
C GLU A 62 2.21 0.83 15.86
N THR A 63 2.65 -0.35 15.40
CA THR A 63 2.74 -1.54 16.25
C THR A 63 3.67 -1.31 17.44
N LEU A 64 4.81 -0.67 17.20
CA LEU A 64 5.77 -0.35 18.26
C LEU A 64 5.18 0.65 19.26
N ARG A 65 4.51 1.71 18.79
CA ARG A 65 3.80 2.67 19.64
C ARG A 65 2.77 1.97 20.51
N ASP A 66 1.92 1.15 19.90
CA ASP A 66 0.81 0.49 20.60
C ASP A 66 1.31 -0.56 21.60
N THR A 67 2.50 -1.12 21.37
CA THR A 67 3.16 -2.03 22.31
C THR A 67 3.88 -1.31 23.43
N LEU A 68 4.60 -0.23 23.13
CA LEU A 68 5.46 0.47 24.10
C LEU A 68 4.68 1.42 24.97
N LEU A 69 3.67 2.12 24.45
CA LEU A 69 2.93 3.11 25.22
C LEU A 69 2.30 2.52 26.49
N PRO A 70 1.60 1.37 26.44
CA PRO A 70 1.09 0.73 27.67
C PRO A 70 2.19 0.36 28.66
N LYS A 71 3.32 -0.17 28.17
CA LYS A 71 4.46 -0.60 29.02
C LYS A 71 5.20 0.58 29.66
N LEU A 72 5.26 1.72 28.98
CA LEU A 72 5.80 2.96 29.52
C LEU A 72 4.87 3.53 30.60
N MET A 73 3.54 3.48 30.36
CA MET A 73 2.53 3.95 31.30
C MET A 73 2.40 3.06 32.55
N SER A 74 2.51 1.73 32.41
CA SER A 74 2.56 0.80 33.55
C SER A 74 3.90 0.86 34.29
N GLY A 75 4.94 1.30 33.58
CA GLY A 75 6.29 1.45 34.10
C GLY A 75 7.14 0.20 34.12
N GLU A 76 6.69 -0.84 33.41
CA GLU A 76 7.47 -2.02 33.07
C GLU A 76 8.71 -1.66 32.23
N VAL A 77 8.63 -0.58 31.43
CA VAL A 77 9.74 -0.06 30.61
C VAL A 77 10.03 1.39 30.99
N ARG A 78 11.32 1.77 31.00
CA ARG A 78 11.81 3.13 31.34
C ARG A 78 12.77 3.63 30.26
N VAL A 79 12.70 4.92 29.97
CA VAL A 79 13.62 5.59 29.04
C VAL A 79 14.86 6.02 29.82
N GLN A 80 16.04 5.58 29.38
CA GLN A 80 17.31 6.10 29.88
C GLN A 80 17.73 7.30 29.04
N TYR A 81 17.97 8.44 29.68
CA TYR A 81 18.57 9.60 29.02
C TYR A 81 20.08 9.51 29.17
N GLY A 82 20.82 9.48 28.05
CA GLY A 82 22.27 9.59 28.08
C GLY A 82 22.67 11.05 28.27
N GLU A 83 23.64 11.31 29.15
CA GLU A 83 24.26 12.64 29.28
C GLU A 83 24.96 12.99 27.97
N GLU A 84 24.46 13.98 27.24
CA GLU A 84 25.21 14.60 26.14
C GLU A 84 26.49 15.17 26.74
N LYS A 85 27.64 14.57 26.40
CA LYS A 85 28.94 15.18 26.67
C LYS A 85 28.99 16.49 25.87
N LEU A 86 28.72 17.60 26.56
CA LEU A 86 29.06 18.94 26.12
C LEU A 86 30.59 18.99 26.03
N GLU A 87 31.16 18.60 24.89
CA GLU A 87 32.53 18.95 24.57
C GLU A 87 32.58 20.47 24.40
N SER A 88 32.96 21.16 25.48
CA SER A 88 33.28 22.57 25.45
C SER A 88 34.43 22.78 24.49
N VAL A 89 34.14 23.38 23.34
CA VAL A 89 35.15 23.94 22.44
C VAL A 89 35.83 25.08 23.19
N ALA A 90 37.07 24.86 23.61
CA ALA A 90 38.01 25.87 24.10
C ALA A 90 39.09 26.10 23.05
#